data_AF-A0A2V5XH68-F1
#
_entry.id   AF-A0A2V5XH68-F1
#
_cell.length_a   1.000
_cell.length_b   1.000
_cell.length_c   1.000
_cell.angle_alpha   90.00
_cell.angle_beta   90.00
_cell.angle_gamma   90.00
#
_symmetry.space_group_name_H-M   'P 1'
#
loop_
_entity.id
_entity.type
_entity.pdbx_description
1 polymer ?
#
loop_
_entity_poly.entity_id
_entity_poly.type
_entity_poly.pdbx_seq_one_letter_code
_entity_poly.pdbx_strand_id
1 'polypeptide(L)'
;DAAAFGPPGFRVYKKMSDVADPGPSLTWVFLDEREDSINDGEFVVGMFGYADKPNQWVIVDFPASYHNRAGGLSFVDGHSEIRKWRDPRTMPALKPGRSLNLYVASANNPDVFWLMERTTRKSN
;
A
#
# COMPACT_ATOMS: atom_id res chain seq x y z
N ASP A 1 -8.69 -0.41 10.40
CA ASP A 1 -9.59 0.68 9.91
C ASP A 1 -9.81 0.79 8.38
N ALA A 2 -9.55 -0.26 7.60
CA ALA A 2 -9.50 -0.21 6.13
C ALA A 2 -10.74 0.38 5.40
N ALA A 3 -11.95 0.24 5.95
CA ALA A 3 -13.17 0.75 5.33
C ALA A 3 -13.22 2.29 5.23
N ALA A 4 -12.41 3.01 6.01
CA ALA A 4 -12.33 4.46 5.98
C ALA A 4 -11.42 5.01 4.85
N PHE A 5 -10.61 4.16 4.21
CA PHE A 5 -9.53 4.58 3.31
C PHE A 5 -9.80 4.24 1.84
N GLY A 6 -11.01 4.54 1.38
CA GLY A 6 -11.42 4.42 -0.01
C GLY A 6 -12.93 4.59 -0.15
N PRO A 7 -13.46 4.63 -1.39
CA PRO A 7 -14.90 4.51 -1.58
C PRO A 7 -15.37 3.13 -1.09
N PRO A 8 -16.65 3.00 -0.70
CA PRO A 8 -17.18 1.71 -0.28
C PRO A 8 -17.12 0.68 -1.40
N GLY A 9 -17.21 -0.60 -1.02
CA GLY A 9 -17.34 -1.70 -1.96
C GLY A 9 -16.04 -2.41 -2.31
N PHE A 10 -14.93 -2.18 -1.60
CA PHE A 10 -13.76 -3.07 -1.67
C PHE A 10 -13.93 -4.29 -0.76
N ARG A 11 -13.36 -5.43 -1.18
CA ARG A 11 -13.47 -6.69 -0.47
C ARG A 11 -12.54 -6.73 0.74
N VAL A 12 -13.05 -7.28 1.83
CA VAL A 12 -12.24 -7.75 2.96
C VAL A 12 -12.10 -9.27 2.79
N TYR A 13 -10.89 -9.74 2.56
CA TYR A 13 -10.60 -11.16 2.43
C TYR A 13 -10.57 -11.81 3.81
N LYS A 14 -11.43 -12.81 4.03
CA LYS A 14 -11.53 -13.53 5.32
C LYS A 14 -10.97 -14.94 5.23
N LYS A 15 -10.88 -15.50 4.02
CA LYS A 15 -10.34 -16.83 3.72
C LYS A 15 -9.61 -16.80 2.38
N MET A 16 -8.76 -17.80 2.14
CA MET A 16 -7.97 -17.92 0.92
C MET A 16 -8.81 -17.86 -0.36
N SER A 17 -10.00 -18.46 -0.38
CA SER A 17 -10.87 -18.44 -1.57
C SER A 17 -11.49 -17.08 -1.87
N ASP A 18 -11.40 -16.11 -0.96
CA ASP A 18 -11.82 -14.73 -1.25
C ASP A 18 -10.77 -13.98 -2.09
N VAL A 19 -9.50 -14.42 -2.03
CA VAL A 19 -8.35 -13.84 -2.74
C VAL A 19 -8.28 -14.35 -4.19
N ALA A 20 -9.39 -14.21 -4.92
CA ALA A 20 -9.55 -14.70 -6.29
C ALA A 20 -9.14 -13.68 -7.36
N ASP A 21 -9.18 -12.40 -7.03
CA ASP A 21 -8.77 -11.28 -7.87
C ASP A 21 -8.06 -10.27 -6.95
N PRO A 22 -6.78 -9.93 -7.20
CA PRO A 22 -5.94 -10.36 -8.34
C PRO A 22 -5.39 -11.79 -8.28
N GLY A 23 -5.68 -12.51 -7.20
CA GLY A 23 -5.18 -13.86 -6.96
C GLY A 23 -4.05 -13.88 -5.92
N PRO A 24 -3.74 -15.07 -5.36
CA PRO A 24 -2.81 -15.18 -4.22
C PRO A 24 -1.40 -14.65 -4.48
N SER A 25 -0.88 -14.81 -5.70
CA SER A 25 0.46 -14.34 -6.08
C SER A 25 0.54 -12.84 -6.31
N LEU A 26 -0.58 -12.12 -6.28
CA LEU A 26 -0.62 -10.68 -6.45
C LEU A 26 -1.27 -9.97 -5.26
N THR A 27 -1.55 -10.67 -4.17
CA THR A 27 -2.05 -10.06 -2.94
C THR A 27 -0.98 -10.11 -1.86
N TRP A 28 -0.58 -8.95 -1.36
CA TRP A 28 0.44 -8.86 -0.30
C TRP A 28 -0.14 -9.20 1.07
N VAL A 29 0.72 -9.64 2.00
CA VAL A 29 0.37 -9.99 3.39
C VAL A 29 1.14 -9.15 4.40
N PHE A 30 2.47 -9.12 4.29
CA PHE A 30 3.32 -8.24 5.08
C PHE A 30 4.17 -7.37 4.16
N LEU A 31 4.49 -6.17 4.64
CA LEU A 31 5.52 -5.32 4.05
C LEU A 31 6.31 -4.60 5.14
N ASP A 32 7.46 -4.07 4.76
CA ASP A 32 8.23 -3.19 5.61
C ASP A 32 7.61 -1.79 5.63
N GLU A 33 7.18 -1.32 6.80
CA GLU A 33 6.79 0.08 7.02
C GLU A 33 7.96 0.89 7.57
N ARG A 34 8.05 2.17 7.18
CA ARG A 34 9.08 3.07 7.73
C ARG A 34 8.77 3.48 9.17
N GLU A 35 9.79 3.72 9.98
CA GLU A 35 9.65 3.86 11.43
C GLU A 35 8.90 5.13 11.87
N ASP A 36 8.99 6.20 11.10
CA ASP A 36 8.29 7.47 11.34
C ASP A 36 6.89 7.51 10.69
N SER A 37 6.46 6.41 10.06
CA SER A 37 5.08 6.20 9.56
C SER A 37 4.23 5.37 10.50
N ILE A 38 4.84 4.42 11.24
CA ILE A 38 4.12 3.50 12.12
C ILE A 38 3.25 4.27 13.13
N ASN A 39 1.95 4.21 12.91
CA ASN A 39 0.91 4.79 13.76
C ASN A 39 0.05 3.71 14.42
N ASP A 40 -0.18 2.59 13.74
CA ASP A 40 -1.05 1.49 14.17
C ASP A 40 -0.40 0.11 13.89
N GLY A 41 -1.13 -0.98 14.16
CA GLY A 41 -0.65 -2.37 13.98
C GLY A 41 -0.84 -2.93 12.56
N GLU A 42 -1.04 -2.05 11.57
CA GLU A 42 -1.46 -2.37 10.21
C GLU A 42 -0.86 -1.38 9.22
N PHE A 43 -0.81 -1.78 7.95
CA PHE A 43 -0.45 -0.88 6.85
C PHE A 43 -1.66 -0.69 5.92
N VAL A 44 -2.00 0.57 5.67
CA VAL A 44 -3.16 0.96 4.88
C VAL A 44 -2.73 1.42 3.49
N VAL A 45 -3.27 0.75 2.48
CA VAL A 45 -3.25 1.25 1.09
C VAL A 45 -4.60 1.88 0.80
N GLY A 46 -4.61 3.20 0.64
CA GLY A 46 -5.81 3.95 0.29
C GLY A 46 -6.28 3.65 -1.13
N MET A 47 -7.52 3.20 -1.30
CA MET A 47 -8.09 2.83 -2.61
C MET A 47 -8.84 3.98 -3.31
N PHE A 48 -8.60 5.22 -2.88
CA PHE A 48 -9.20 6.41 -3.48
C PHE A 48 -8.80 6.54 -4.94
N GLY A 49 -9.76 6.71 -5.83
CA GLY A 49 -9.52 6.85 -7.27
C GLY A 49 -8.97 5.62 -7.98
N TYR A 50 -8.91 4.45 -7.34
CA TYR A 50 -8.57 3.21 -8.02
C TYR A 50 -9.70 2.83 -9.02
N ALA A 51 -9.40 2.48 -10.28
CA ALA A 51 -8.08 2.36 -10.90
C ALA A 51 -7.70 3.54 -11.82
N ASP A 52 -8.63 4.46 -12.07
CA ASP A 52 -8.63 5.34 -13.24
C ASP A 52 -8.68 6.83 -12.93
N LYS A 53 -8.66 7.22 -11.65
CA LYS A 53 -8.67 8.62 -11.20
C LYS A 53 -7.37 8.95 -10.45
N PRO A 54 -6.23 9.03 -11.16
CA PRO A 54 -4.93 9.18 -10.53
C PRO A 54 -4.73 10.49 -9.78
N ASN A 55 -5.56 11.49 -10.04
CA ASN A 55 -5.61 12.73 -9.28
C ASN A 55 -6.13 12.56 -7.84
N GLN A 56 -6.81 11.46 -7.52
CA GLN A 56 -7.36 11.18 -6.19
C GLN A 56 -6.48 10.26 -5.34
N TRP A 57 -5.37 9.77 -5.88
CA TRP A 57 -4.51 8.83 -5.17
C TRP A 57 -3.79 9.49 -3.99
N VAL A 58 -3.63 8.73 -2.91
CA VAL A 58 -3.00 9.17 -1.66
C VAL A 58 -2.01 8.11 -1.18
N ILE A 59 -0.96 8.55 -0.47
CA ILE A 59 -0.19 7.66 0.39
C ILE A 59 -0.80 7.80 1.79
N VAL A 60 -1.35 6.71 2.34
CA VAL A 60 -1.86 6.70 3.72
C VAL A 60 -0.69 6.45 4.65
N ASP A 61 -0.15 5.24 4.58
CA ASP A 61 1.06 4.83 5.27
C ASP A 61 2.21 4.68 4.29
N PHE A 62 3.44 4.87 4.76
CA PHE A 62 4.61 4.93 3.91
C PHE A 62 5.44 3.66 4.02
N PRO A 63 5.74 2.99 2.89
CA PRO A 63 6.60 1.82 2.95
C PRO A 63 8.03 2.22 3.31
N ALA A 64 8.77 1.28 3.91
CA ALA A 64 10.20 1.42 4.11
C ALA A 64 10.92 1.48 2.76
N SER A 65 12.07 2.18 2.76
CA SER A 65 12.91 2.35 1.56
C SER A 65 14.39 2.12 1.83
N TYR A 66 14.70 1.44 2.94
CA TYR A 66 16.04 1.27 3.47
C TYR A 66 16.97 0.46 2.55
N HIS A 67 16.42 -0.38 1.67
CA HIS A 67 17.19 -1.25 0.79
C HIS A 67 17.34 -0.65 -0.60
N ASN A 68 18.14 0.40 -0.74
CA ASN A 68 18.36 1.09 -2.03
C ASN A 68 17.03 1.56 -2.66
N ARG A 69 16.25 2.32 -1.89
CA ARG A 69 14.93 2.83 -2.31
C ARG A 69 13.91 1.71 -2.53
N ALA A 70 14.03 0.61 -1.80
CA ALA A 70 13.13 -0.53 -1.90
C ALA A 70 12.66 -1.01 -0.52
N GLY A 71 11.51 -1.67 -0.53
CA GLY A 71 10.94 -2.41 0.61
C GLY A 71 10.60 -3.85 0.22
N GLY A 72 10.59 -4.75 1.20
CA GLY A 72 10.15 -6.13 1.02
C GLY A 72 8.63 -6.27 1.14
N LEU A 73 8.06 -7.19 0.36
CA LEU A 73 6.68 -7.63 0.49
C LEU A 73 6.60 -9.16 0.45
N SER A 74 5.74 -9.74 1.27
CA SER A 74 5.33 -11.15 1.16
C SER A 74 3.92 -11.25 0.59
N PHE A 75 3.61 -12.38 -0.05
CA PHE A 75 2.35 -12.58 -0.76
C PHE A 75 1.59 -13.80 -0.26
N VAL A 76 0.29 -13.85 -0.56
CA VAL A 76 -0.64 -14.87 -0.04
C VAL A 76 -0.28 -16.29 -0.49
N ASP A 77 0.39 -16.47 -1.63
CA ASP A 77 0.90 -17.78 -2.08
C ASP A 77 2.23 -18.20 -1.42
N GLY A 78 2.81 -17.37 -0.56
CA GLY A 78 4.02 -17.66 0.22
C GLY A 78 5.34 -17.14 -0.38
N HIS A 79 5.33 -16.50 -1.56
CA HIS A 79 6.57 -15.90 -2.09
C HIS A 79 6.84 -14.50 -1.49
N SER A 80 7.97 -13.92 -1.87
CA SER A 80 8.34 -12.54 -1.50
C SER A 80 9.00 -11.80 -2.65
N GLU A 81 8.81 -10.48 -2.69
CA GLU A 81 9.41 -9.59 -3.68
C GLU A 81 10.15 -8.44 -2.97
N ILE A 82 11.20 -7.92 -3.61
CA ILE A 82 11.79 -6.63 -3.26
C ILE A 82 11.29 -5.60 -4.27
N ARG A 83 10.48 -4.63 -3.81
CA ARG A 83 9.93 -3.59 -4.65
C ARG A 83 10.75 -2.32 -4.54
N LYS A 84 11.42 -1.93 -5.64
CA LYS A 84 12.04 -0.62 -5.76
C LYS A 84 11.00 0.46 -6.06
N TRP A 85 10.93 1.46 -5.19
CA TRP A 85 10.05 2.61 -5.32
C TRP A 85 10.58 3.59 -6.37
N ARG A 86 9.67 4.17 -7.14
CA ARG A 86 9.98 5.00 -8.31
C ARG A 86 9.73 6.47 -8.04
N ASP A 87 8.71 6.79 -7.25
CA ASP A 87 8.31 8.16 -6.96
C ASP A 87 9.01 8.66 -5.69
N PRO A 88 9.72 9.81 -5.73
CA PRO A 88 10.32 10.39 -4.53
C PRO A 88 9.33 10.67 -3.40
N ARG A 89 8.05 10.88 -3.72
CA ARG A 89 6.98 11.09 -2.73
C ARG A 89 6.70 9.85 -1.89
N THR A 90 7.05 8.65 -2.37
CA THR A 90 6.97 7.40 -1.61
C THR A 90 8.11 7.28 -0.59
N MET A 91 9.17 8.08 -0.74
CA MET A 91 10.39 7.98 0.07
C MET A 91 10.86 9.37 0.55
N PRO A 92 10.01 10.16 1.23
CA PRO A 92 10.44 11.44 1.75
C PRO A 92 11.59 11.24 2.74
N ALA A 93 12.46 12.25 2.85
CA ALA A 93 13.61 12.19 3.75
C ALA A 93 13.17 11.89 5.18
N LEU A 94 13.75 10.83 5.74
CA LEU A 94 13.53 10.36 7.10
C LEU A 94 14.23 11.29 8.10
N LYS A 95 13.50 11.66 9.16
CA LYS A 95 13.99 12.54 10.21
C LYS A 95 13.90 11.81 11.54
N PRO A 96 15.02 11.24 12.06
CA PRO A 96 15.00 10.44 13.27
C PRO A 96 14.31 11.17 14.43
N GLY A 97 13.43 10.45 15.14
CA GLY A 97 12.69 10.98 16.28
C GLY A 97 11.56 11.96 15.93
N ARG A 98 11.16 12.07 14.66
CA ARG A 98 10.03 12.88 14.22
C ARG A 98 9.09 12.06 13.36
N SER A 99 7.81 12.06 13.71
CA SER A 99 6.77 11.48 12.86
C SER A 99 6.65 12.21 11.53
N LEU A 100 6.30 11.46 10.49
CA LEU A 100 5.94 11.97 9.19
C LEU A 100 4.45 12.36 9.15
N ASN A 101 4.08 13.28 8.26
CA ASN A 101 2.67 13.53 7.97
C ASN A 101 2.12 12.37 7.12
N LEU A 102 1.13 11.66 7.66
CA LEU A 102 0.40 10.58 6.98
C LEU A 102 -0.77 11.11 6.15
N TYR A 103 -1.37 10.23 5.35
CA TYR A 103 -2.55 10.56 4.54
C TYR A 103 -2.30 11.79 3.63
N VAL A 104 -1.32 11.69 2.75
CA VAL A 104 -0.93 12.79 1.86
C VAL A 104 -1.37 12.55 0.43
N ALA A 105 -1.80 13.62 -0.25
CA ALA A 105 -2.11 13.58 -1.66
C ALA A 105 -0.87 13.17 -2.47
N SER A 106 -1.04 12.17 -3.34
CA SER A 106 0.06 11.59 -4.12
C SER A 106 -0.41 11.29 -5.54
N ALA A 107 -0.97 12.33 -6.18
CA ALA A 107 -1.56 12.22 -7.51
C ALA A 107 -0.56 11.65 -8.53
N ASN A 108 -1.02 10.70 -9.36
CA ASN A 108 -0.23 10.01 -10.38
C ASN A 108 1.02 9.28 -9.85
N ASN A 109 1.06 8.92 -8.55
CA ASN A 109 2.18 8.17 -8.01
C ASN A 109 2.11 6.69 -8.46
N PRO A 110 3.08 6.20 -9.26
CA PRO A 110 3.08 4.83 -9.76
C PRO A 110 3.29 3.77 -8.67
N ASP A 111 3.89 4.11 -7.54
CA ASP A 111 4.07 3.17 -6.42
C ASP A 111 2.76 2.99 -5.65
N VAL A 112 1.97 4.07 -5.49
CA VAL A 112 0.62 3.98 -4.90
C VAL A 112 -0.26 3.09 -5.77
N PHE A 113 -0.23 3.27 -7.09
CA PHE A 113 -0.96 2.38 -8.01
C PHE A 113 -0.51 0.93 -7.90
N TRP A 114 0.81 0.68 -7.89
CA TRP A 114 1.36 -0.67 -7.76
C TRP A 114 0.92 -1.38 -6.49
N LEU A 115 0.84 -0.64 -5.37
CA LEU A 115 0.28 -1.13 -4.10
C LEU A 115 -1.22 -1.39 -4.21
N MET A 116 -2.01 -0.46 -4.75
CA MET A 116 -3.46 -0.64 -4.94
C MET A 116 -3.78 -1.89 -5.78
N GLU A 117 -3.00 -2.13 -6.85
CA GLU A 117 -3.10 -3.33 -7.67
C GLU A 117 -2.89 -4.62 -6.86
N ARG A 118 -2.22 -4.56 -5.71
CA ARG A 118 -1.87 -5.72 -4.88
C ARG A 118 -2.60 -5.82 -3.54
N THR A 119 -3.49 -4.86 -3.23
CA THR A 119 -4.18 -4.82 -1.93
C THR A 119 -5.54 -5.53 -1.96
N THR A 120 -6.47 -5.04 -2.78
CA THR A 120 -7.87 -5.52 -2.78
C THR A 120 -8.58 -5.19 -4.09
N ARG A 121 -9.82 -5.68 -4.25
CA ARG A 121 -10.68 -5.47 -5.42
C ARG A 121 -12.10 -5.11 -5.02
N LYS A 122 -12.84 -4.48 -5.93
CA LYS A 122 -14.26 -4.19 -5.71
C LYS A 122 -15.05 -5.48 -5.60
N SER A 123 -15.94 -5.56 -4.61
CA SER A 123 -17.05 -6.50 -4.58
C SER A 123 -17.89 -6.25 -5.83
N ASN A 124 -18.16 -7.32 -6.59
CA ASN A 124 -19.14 -7.26 -7.67
C ASN A 124 -20.55 -7.09 -7.09
#